data_AF-A0AAD7I400-F1
#
_entry.id   AF-A0AAD7I400-F1
#
_cell.length_a   1.000
_cell.length_b   1.000
_cell.length_c   1.000
_cell.angle_alpha   90.00
_cell.angle_beta   90.00
_cell.angle_gamma   90.00
#
_symmetry.space_group_name_H-M   'P 1'
#
loop_
_entity.id
_entity.type
_entity.pdbx_description
1 polymer ?
#
loop_
_entity_poly.entity_id
_entity_poly.type
_entity_poly.pdbx_seq_one_letter_code
_entity_poly.pdbx_strand_id
1 'polypeptide(L)'
;LHITNDIVCQWHIHVWDRMLAYHDVDITIHGKKFVTFLIPKFHLPAHIKECNLKFPFHLTRDVGQTDSKAPECGWANTNPLAKSTKEMGPGSQHDTLDDHFNDWNHK
;
A
#
# COMPACT_ATOMS: atom_id res chain seq x y z
N LEU A 1 10.91 9.12 1.98
CA LEU A 1 10.00 8.12 1.37
C LEU A 1 9.03 7.65 2.45
N HIS A 2 7.72 7.73 2.18
CA HIS A 2 6.69 7.21 3.09
C HIS A 2 6.19 5.87 2.55
N ILE A 3 6.18 4.83 3.38
CA ILE A 3 5.61 3.52 3.03
C ILE A 3 4.43 3.26 3.96
N THR A 4 3.25 3.18 3.38
CA THR A 4 1.98 3.01 4.10
C THR A 4 1.44 1.61 3.85
N ASN A 5 1.24 0.83 4.91
CA ASN A 5 0.69 -0.52 4.81
C ASN A 5 0.01 -0.94 6.12
N ASP A 6 -1.09 -1.67 6.01
CA ASP A 6 -1.91 -2.11 7.14
C ASP A 6 -1.09 -2.87 8.17
N ILE A 7 -0.29 -3.85 7.72
CA ILE A 7 0.47 -4.73 8.61
C ILE A 7 1.93 -4.30 8.77
N VAL A 8 2.25 -3.03 8.48
CA VAL A 8 3.64 -2.53 8.57
C VAL A 8 4.25 -2.76 9.94
N CYS A 9 3.46 -2.64 11.01
CA CYS A 9 3.92 -2.87 12.38
C CYS A 9 4.50 -4.27 12.61
N GLN A 10 4.14 -5.25 11.78
CA GLN A 10 4.63 -6.62 11.88
C GLN A 10 5.89 -6.83 11.01
N TRP A 11 5.83 -6.50 9.73
CA TRP A 11 6.90 -6.88 8.80
C TRP A 11 8.08 -5.90 8.79
N HIS A 12 7.88 -4.60 9.10
CA HIS A 12 8.97 -3.60 9.05
C HIS A 12 10.11 -3.92 10.02
N ILE A 13 9.84 -4.71 11.06
CA ILE A 13 10.80 -5.14 12.07
C ILE A 13 11.96 -5.89 11.42
N HIS A 14 11.68 -6.72 10.41
CA HIS A 14 12.64 -7.60 9.76
C HIS A 14 12.93 -7.22 8.30
N VAL A 15 12.36 -6.12 7.79
CA VAL A 15 12.48 -5.76 6.36
C VAL A 15 13.93 -5.59 5.95
N TRP A 16 14.74 -4.95 6.80
CA TRP A 16 16.15 -4.66 6.49
C TRP A 16 17.00 -5.92 6.50
N ASP A 17 16.77 -6.82 7.47
CA ASP A 17 17.48 -8.11 7.54
C ASP A 17 17.14 -8.98 6.33
N ARG A 18 15.85 -8.99 5.94
CA ARG A 18 15.39 -9.69 4.74
C ARG A 18 15.99 -9.09 3.47
N MET A 19 16.05 -7.77 3.38
CA MET A 19 16.66 -7.07 2.26
C MET A 19 18.14 -7.43 2.07
N LEU A 20 18.91 -7.53 3.17
CA LEU A 20 20.31 -7.95 3.13
C LEU A 20 20.51 -9.40 2.67
N ALA A 21 19.48 -10.26 2.82
CA ALA A 21 19.54 -11.63 2.33
C ALA A 21 19.40 -11.73 0.79
N TYR A 22 18.97 -10.66 0.12
CA TYR A 22 18.91 -10.62 -1.34
C TYR A 22 20.21 -10.02 -1.89
N HIS A 23 21.06 -10.88 -2.45
CA HIS A 23 22.42 -10.53 -2.91
C HIS A 23 22.46 -9.54 -4.09
N ASP A 24 21.36 -9.34 -4.81
CA ASP A 24 21.29 -8.51 -6.03
C ASP A 24 20.69 -7.13 -5.81
N VAL A 25 20.34 -6.74 -4.58
CA VAL A 25 19.75 -5.43 -4.32
C VAL A 25 20.75 -4.55 -3.58
N ASP A 26 21.33 -3.58 -4.30
CA ASP A 26 22.15 -2.51 -3.70
C ASP A 26 21.24 -1.54 -2.93
N ILE A 27 20.73 -2.02 -1.80
CA ILE A 27 19.95 -1.23 -0.85
C ILE A 27 20.98 -0.68 0.10
N THR A 28 21.72 0.30 -0.39
CA THR A 28 22.66 1.03 0.44
C THR A 28 21.95 1.43 1.74
N ILE A 29 22.67 1.26 2.86
CA ILE A 29 22.27 1.49 4.27
C ILE A 29 21.58 2.86 4.50
N HIS A 30 21.64 3.75 3.52
CA HIS A 30 20.85 4.97 3.39
C HIS A 30 19.33 4.76 3.46
N GLY A 31 18.78 3.64 2.97
CA GLY A 31 17.33 3.37 3.02
C GLY A 31 16.72 3.47 4.43
N LYS A 32 17.42 2.97 5.46
CA LYS A 32 16.98 3.08 6.87
C LYS A 32 16.78 4.52 7.33
N LYS A 33 17.56 5.48 6.80
CA LYS A 33 17.54 6.88 7.24
C LYS A 33 16.45 7.71 6.57
N PHE A 34 15.88 7.24 5.46
CA PHE A 34 14.95 8.03 4.63
C PHE A 34 13.57 7.40 4.45
N VAL A 35 13.32 6.22 5.05
CA VAL A 35 12.02 5.55 5.00
C VAL A 35 11.28 5.75 6.31
N THR A 36 10.09 6.32 6.21
CA THR A 36 9.12 6.41 7.30
C THR A 36 8.01 5.41 7.02
N PHE A 37 7.84 4.45 7.93
CA PHE A 37 6.76 3.48 7.88
C PHE A 37 5.52 4.05 8.57
N LEU A 38 4.35 3.80 7.98
CA LEU A 38 3.07 4.33 8.45
C LEU A 38 1.97 3.28 8.30
N ILE A 39 0.99 3.32 9.19
CA ILE A 39 -0.26 2.55 9.06
C ILE A 39 -1.34 3.50 8.53
N PRO A 40 -2.13 3.12 7.51
CA PRO A 40 -3.22 3.94 7.01
C PRO A 40 -4.18 4.36 8.12
N LYS A 41 -4.68 5.60 8.03
CA LYS A 41 -5.42 6.27 9.11
C LYS A 41 -6.67 5.51 9.55
N PHE A 42 -7.38 4.88 8.61
CA PHE A 42 -8.58 4.10 8.91
C PHE A 42 -8.26 2.80 9.65
N HIS A 43 -7.10 2.19 9.39
CA HIS A 43 -6.71 0.93 10.01
C HIS A 43 -6.02 1.11 11.35
N LEU A 44 -5.31 2.23 11.55
CA LEU A 44 -4.55 2.51 12.78
C LEU A 44 -5.33 2.27 14.10
N PRO A 45 -6.62 2.64 14.23
CA PRO A 45 -7.42 2.35 15.43
C PRO A 45 -7.65 0.86 15.72
N ALA A 46 -7.57 -0.01 14.71
CA ALA A 46 -7.73 -1.46 14.86
C ALA A 46 -6.45 -2.16 15.35
N HIS A 47 -5.31 -1.45 15.39
CA HIS A 47 -4.06 -1.98 15.93
C HIS A 47 -3.96 -1.81 17.45
N ILE A 48 -3.00 -2.51 18.06
CA ILE A 48 -2.65 -2.32 19.47
C ILE A 48 -2.28 -0.85 19.76
N LYS A 49 -2.45 -0.42 21.01
CA LYS A 49 -2.29 1.00 21.41
C LYS A 49 -0.89 1.53 21.09
N GLU A 50 0.14 0.70 21.18
CA GLU A 50 1.53 1.04 20.86
C GLU A 50 1.68 1.47 19.40
N CYS A 51 0.90 0.91 18.47
CA CYS A 51 0.96 1.28 17.06
C CYS A 51 0.49 2.72 16.82
N ASN A 52 -0.50 3.20 17.59
CA ASN A 52 -1.01 4.57 17.49
C ASN A 52 0.09 5.61 17.79
N LEU A 53 1.04 5.26 18.66
CA LEU A 53 2.17 6.11 19.01
C LEU A 53 3.35 5.94 18.07
N LYS A 54 3.61 4.72 17.59
CA LYS A 54 4.75 4.40 16.71
C LYS A 54 4.53 4.79 15.25
N PHE A 55 3.29 4.81 14.79
CA PHE A 55 2.93 5.11 13.40
C PHE A 55 1.92 6.27 13.32
N PRO A 56 2.25 7.47 13.86
CA PRO A 56 1.31 8.57 13.95
C PRO A 56 1.13 9.23 12.59
N PHE A 57 0.16 8.76 11.82
CA PHE A 57 -0.06 9.20 10.44
C PHE A 57 -0.24 10.71 10.34
N HIS A 58 -1.15 11.31 11.11
CA HIS A 58 -1.44 12.75 11.06
C HIS A 58 -0.30 13.66 11.54
N LEU A 59 0.63 13.11 12.33
CA LEU A 59 1.77 13.88 12.85
C LEU A 59 3.01 13.73 11.97
N THR A 60 2.91 12.93 10.90
CA THR A 60 4.03 12.70 10.00
C THR A 60 4.11 13.85 8.99
N ARG A 61 5.30 14.42 8.83
CA ARG A 61 5.54 15.52 7.89
C ARG A 61 5.37 15.04 6.45
N ASP A 62 4.95 15.93 5.56
CA ASP A 62 4.94 15.68 4.10
C ASP A 62 4.00 14.56 3.63
N VAL A 63 2.99 14.18 4.45
CA VAL A 63 1.92 13.23 4.04
C VAL A 63 0.67 13.93 3.52
N GLY A 64 0.53 15.23 3.76
CA GLY A 64 -0.68 16.00 3.41
C GLY A 64 -1.93 15.53 4.16
N GLN A 65 -3.10 15.99 3.72
CA GLN A 65 -4.39 15.55 4.27
C GLN A 65 -4.88 14.31 3.51
N THR A 66 -4.21 13.17 3.71
CA THR A 66 -4.58 11.87 3.15
C THR A 66 -4.86 10.87 4.25
N ASP A 67 -5.57 9.80 3.92
CA ASP A 67 -5.78 8.63 4.77
C ASP A 67 -4.94 7.41 4.34
N SER A 68 -4.23 7.53 3.20
CA SER A 68 -3.51 6.44 2.52
C SER A 68 -4.35 5.20 2.25
N LYS A 69 -5.68 5.37 2.12
CA LYS A 69 -6.63 4.31 1.76
C LYS A 69 -7.05 4.34 0.29
N ALA A 70 -6.61 5.33 -0.48
CA ALA A 70 -6.99 5.48 -1.88
C ALA A 70 -6.84 4.18 -2.71
N PRO A 71 -5.76 3.38 -2.58
CA PRO A 71 -5.64 2.12 -3.31
C PRO A 71 -6.73 1.08 -2.97
N GLU A 72 -7.29 1.14 -1.76
CA GLU A 72 -8.31 0.20 -1.29
C GLU A 72 -9.74 0.70 -1.52
N CYS A 73 -9.93 2.01 -1.64
CA CYS A 73 -11.25 2.62 -1.74
C CYS A 73 -12.02 2.17 -3.00
N GLY A 74 -11.29 1.85 -4.07
CA GLY A 74 -11.86 1.35 -5.32
C GLY A 74 -12.28 -0.12 -5.29
N TRP A 75 -11.86 -0.90 -4.29
CA TRP A 75 -12.05 -2.36 -4.29
C TRP A 75 -13.52 -2.78 -4.35
N ALA A 76 -14.42 -2.02 -3.71
CA ALA A 76 -15.85 -2.33 -3.79
C ALA A 76 -16.35 -2.38 -5.25
N ASN A 77 -15.79 -1.53 -6.12
CA ASN A 77 -16.21 -1.38 -7.50
C ASN A 77 -15.39 -2.25 -8.47
N THR A 78 -14.15 -2.57 -8.11
CA THR A 78 -13.25 -3.38 -8.96
C THR A 78 -13.32 -4.87 -8.63
N ASN A 79 -13.70 -5.26 -7.42
CA ASN A 79 -13.84 -6.68 -7.02
C ASN A 79 -14.80 -7.49 -7.91
N PRO A 80 -15.94 -6.97 -8.38
CA PRO A 80 -16.79 -7.69 -9.33
C PRO A 80 -16.08 -8.03 -10.65
N LEU A 81 -15.14 -7.18 -11.10
CA LEU A 81 -14.38 -7.39 -12.33
C LEU A 81 -13.54 -8.65 -12.27
N ALA A 82 -13.00 -9.00 -11.10
CA ALA A 82 -12.19 -10.20 -10.92
C ALA A 82 -12.94 -11.49 -11.31
N LYS A 83 -14.26 -11.56 -11.07
CA LYS A 83 -15.08 -12.70 -11.51
C LYS A 83 -15.41 -12.62 -13.00
N SER A 84 -15.69 -11.42 -13.49
CA SER A 84 -16.06 -11.17 -14.89
C SER A 84 -14.92 -11.47 -15.86
N THR A 85 -13.68 -11.14 -15.48
CA THR A 85 -12.50 -11.29 -16.36
C THR A 85 -11.74 -12.59 -16.16
N LYS A 86 -12.23 -13.48 -15.29
CA LYS A 86 -11.49 -14.71 -14.90
C LYS A 86 -11.22 -15.67 -16.06
N GLU A 87 -12.17 -15.80 -16.97
CA GLU A 87 -12.09 -16.72 -18.12
C GLU A 87 -11.53 -16.02 -19.37
N MET A 88 -11.18 -14.74 -19.28
CA MET A 88 -10.62 -13.97 -20.39
C MET A 88 -9.14 -14.34 -20.62
N GLY A 89 -8.69 -14.21 -21.86
CA GLY A 89 -7.26 -14.30 -22.17
C GLY A 89 -6.48 -13.11 -21.57
N PRO A 90 -5.15 -13.23 -21.36
CA PRO A 90 -4.36 -12.20 -20.68
C PRO A 90 -4.46 -10.80 -21.30
N GLY A 91 -4.46 -10.70 -22.64
CA GLY A 91 -4.62 -9.42 -23.33
C GLY A 91 -6.01 -8.83 -23.13
N SER A 92 -7.06 -9.61 -23.44
CA SER A 92 -8.45 -9.16 -23.27
C SER A 92 -8.81 -8.82 -21.83
N GLN A 93 -8.20 -9.51 -20.85
CA GLN A 93 -8.37 -9.20 -19.44
C GLN A 93 -7.79 -7.83 -19.08
N HIS A 94 -6.57 -7.54 -19.52
CA HIS A 94 -5.96 -6.23 -19.29
C HIS A 94 -6.76 -5.10 -19.94
N ASP A 95 -7.11 -5.25 -21.22
CA ASP A 95 -7.89 -4.23 -21.94
C ASP A 95 -9.22 -3.93 -21.23
N THR A 96 -9.93 -4.99 -20.79
CA THR A 96 -11.20 -4.86 -20.06
C THR A 96 -11.01 -4.14 -18.72
N LEU A 97 -9.94 -4.47 -17.97
CA LEU A 97 -9.65 -3.81 -16.69
C LEU A 97 -9.32 -2.33 -16.89
N ASP A 98 -8.49 -2.00 -17.89
CA ASP A 98 -8.13 -0.63 -18.21
C ASP A 98 -9.35 0.21 -18.63
N ASP A 99 -10.26 -0.36 -19.44
CA ASP A 99 -11.52 0.31 -19.80
C ASP A 99 -12.36 0.65 -18.56
N HIS A 100 -12.50 -0.30 -17.62
CA HIS A 100 -13.24 -0.07 -16.37
C HIS A 100 -12.57 0.97 -15.47
N PHE A 101 -11.24 0.96 -15.36
CA PHE A 101 -10.50 1.95 -14.58
C PHE A 101 -10.55 3.34 -15.22
N ASN A 102 -10.55 3.41 -16.55
CA ASN A 102 -10.65 4.67 -17.28
C ASN A 102 -12.05 5.29 -17.14
N ASP A 103 -13.11 4.48 -17.27
CA ASP A 103 -14.50 4.91 -17.02
C ASP A 103 -14.68 5.47 -15.60
N TRP A 104 -13.98 4.92 -14.61
CA TRP A 104 -14.01 5.41 -13.23
C TRP A 104 -13.52 6.86 -13.09
N ASN A 105 -12.61 7.32 -13.96
CA ASN A 105 -12.13 8.70 -13.93
C ASN A 105 -13.16 9.72 -14.44
N HIS A 106 -14.24 9.25 -15.08
CA HIS A 106 -15.29 10.07 -15.68
C HIS A 106 -16.60 10.06 -14.87
N LYS A 107 -16.62 9.42 -13.71
CA LYS A 107 -17.74 9.40 -12.75
C LYS A 107 -17.49 10.37 -11.60
#